data_AF-A0A662BEY3-F1
#
_entry.id   AF-A0A662BEY3-F1
#
_cell.length_a   1.000
_cell.length_b   1.000
_cell.length_c   1.000
_cell.angle_alpha   90.00
_cell.angle_beta   90.00
_cell.angle_gamma   90.00
#
_symmetry.space_group_name_H-M   'P 1'
#
loop_
_entity.id
_entity.type
_entity.pdbx_description
1 polymer ?
#
loop_
_entity_poly.entity_id
_entity_poly.type
_entity_poly.pdbx_seq_one_letter_code
_entity_poly.pdbx_strand_id
1 'polypeptide(L)'
;MKKSFSIVMFSVILIVLISFTWISDLYMPVNIKKAYEKETRSFDGKPGSNYWQNSADYNIQLDFEPQTRIISGSEKITYYNNSPDKLTEIVFHLFPNLYKKGNIRDFEIELADESEGVMITEMAVNGKKINVSSNDNSLEYEHTSLKLYLQEP
;
A
#
# COMPACT_ATOMS: atom_id res chain seq x y z
N MET A 1 -63.92 -27.34 -25.08
CA MET A 1 -62.52 -27.79 -24.86
C MET A 1 -61.46 -26.84 -25.43
N LYS A 2 -61.62 -26.22 -26.62
CA LYS A 2 -60.56 -25.35 -27.20
C LYS A 2 -60.34 -24.02 -26.44
N LYS A 3 -61.40 -23.40 -25.89
CA LYS A 3 -61.29 -22.14 -25.12
C LYS A 3 -60.58 -22.31 -23.77
N SER A 4 -60.82 -23.40 -23.05
CA SER A 4 -60.15 -23.69 -21.77
C SER A 4 -58.67 -24.03 -21.96
N PHE A 5 -58.31 -24.74 -23.03
CA PHE A 5 -56.92 -25.01 -23.39
C PHE A 5 -56.15 -23.73 -23.75
N SER A 6 -56.77 -22.81 -24.50
CA SER A 6 -56.17 -21.53 -24.85
C SER A 6 -55.93 -20.61 -23.64
N ILE A 7 -56.82 -20.63 -22.65
CA ILE A 7 -56.66 -19.85 -21.42
C ILE A 7 -55.50 -20.41 -20.59
N VAL A 8 -55.46 -21.74 -20.40
CA VAL A 8 -54.36 -22.39 -19.66
C VAL A 8 -53.00 -22.14 -20.33
N MET A 9 -52.93 -22.21 -21.65
CA MET A 9 -51.69 -21.94 -22.39
C MET A 9 -51.24 -20.47 -22.23
N PHE A 10 -52.17 -19.53 -22.24
CA PHE A 10 -51.88 -18.10 -22.01
C PHE A 10 -51.45 -17.83 -20.56
N SER A 11 -52.06 -18.53 -19.58
CA SER A 11 -51.66 -18.45 -18.16
C SER A 11 -50.25 -18.99 -17.92
N VAL A 12 -49.88 -20.09 -18.59
CA VAL A 12 -48.53 -20.67 -18.51
C VAL A 12 -47.49 -19.73 -19.12
N ILE A 13 -47.78 -19.13 -20.27
CA ILE A 13 -46.89 -18.12 -20.89
C ILE A 13 -46.72 -16.89 -19.99
N LEU A 14 -47.80 -16.43 -19.35
CA LEU A 14 -47.74 -15.29 -18.43
C LEU A 14 -46.90 -15.59 -17.19
N ILE A 15 -46.97 -16.80 -16.64
CA ILE A 15 -46.15 -17.24 -15.49
C ILE A 15 -44.66 -17.35 -15.87
N VAL A 16 -44.35 -17.82 -17.07
CA VAL A 16 -42.97 -17.88 -17.59
C VAL A 16 -42.40 -16.46 -17.80
N LEU A 17 -43.21 -15.51 -18.28
CA LEU A 17 -42.79 -14.12 -18.47
C LEU A 17 -42.54 -13.38 -17.14
N ILE A 18 -43.26 -13.73 -16.06
CA ILE A 18 -43.06 -13.13 -14.73
C ILE A 18 -41.81 -13.68 -14.03
N SER A 19 -41.36 -14.89 -14.38
CA SER A 19 -40.19 -15.53 -13.76
C SER A 19 -38.83 -14.92 -14.17
N PHE A 20 -38.82 -13.96 -15.11
CA PHE A 20 -37.67 -13.09 -15.35
C PHE A 20 -37.65 -11.89 -14.38
N THR A 21 -38.01 -12.10 -13.10
CA THR A 21 -37.83 -11.07 -12.08
C THR A 21 -36.33 -10.87 -11.83
N TRP A 22 -35.81 -9.77 -12.35
CA TRP A 22 -34.70 -8.94 -11.87
C TRP A 22 -34.04 -9.46 -10.59
N ILE A 23 -33.05 -10.35 -10.73
CA ILE A 23 -31.99 -10.45 -9.73
C ILE A 23 -31.21 -9.14 -9.88
N SER A 24 -31.54 -8.16 -9.05
CA SER A 24 -30.70 -6.99 -8.86
C SER A 24 -29.50 -7.46 -8.06
N ASP A 25 -28.30 -7.34 -8.63
CA ASP A 25 -27.07 -7.56 -7.87
C ASP A 25 -27.13 -6.70 -6.59
N LEU A 26 -26.69 -7.28 -5.47
CA LEU A 26 -26.53 -6.51 -4.24
C LEU A 26 -25.62 -5.31 -4.54
N TYR A 27 -25.99 -4.16 -3.99
CA TYR A 27 -25.18 -2.96 -4.13
C TYR A 27 -23.74 -3.25 -3.72
N MET A 28 -22.81 -2.98 -4.64
CA MET A 28 -21.39 -3.17 -4.45
C MET A 28 -20.65 -1.85 -4.67
N PRO A 29 -19.81 -1.41 -3.72
CA PRO A 29 -18.94 -0.25 -3.92
C PRO A 29 -18.05 -0.42 -5.16
N VAL A 30 -17.85 0.67 -5.91
CA VAL A 30 -17.12 0.68 -7.20
C VAL A 30 -15.71 0.10 -7.08
N ASN A 31 -15.02 0.35 -5.98
CA ASN A 31 -13.68 -0.19 -5.72
C ASN A 31 -13.67 -1.71 -5.57
N ILE A 32 -14.70 -2.30 -4.97
CA ILE A 32 -14.82 -3.75 -4.82
C ILE A 32 -15.21 -4.39 -6.16
N LYS A 33 -16.10 -3.76 -6.93
CA LYS A 33 -16.44 -4.20 -8.29
C LYS A 33 -15.21 -4.29 -9.18
N LYS A 34 -14.39 -3.23 -9.18
CA LYS A 34 -13.12 -3.20 -9.93
C LYS A 34 -12.14 -4.29 -9.51
N ALA A 35 -12.10 -4.66 -8.22
CA ALA A 35 -11.23 -5.73 -7.74
C ALA A 35 -11.66 -7.12 -8.24
N TYR A 36 -12.97 -7.38 -8.34
CA TYR A 36 -13.49 -8.60 -8.96
C TYR A 36 -13.26 -8.62 -10.47
N GLU A 37 -13.53 -7.51 -11.16
CA GLU A 37 -13.28 -7.39 -12.61
C GLU A 37 -11.80 -7.57 -12.96
N LYS A 38 -10.89 -7.12 -12.10
CA LYS A 38 -9.44 -7.31 -12.26
C LYS A 38 -8.94 -8.66 -11.73
N GLU A 39 -9.81 -9.49 -11.16
CA GLU A 39 -9.48 -10.76 -10.51
C GLU A 39 -8.39 -10.63 -9.43
N THR A 40 -8.26 -9.46 -8.79
CA THR A 40 -7.37 -9.27 -7.65
C THR A 40 -8.03 -9.72 -6.34
N ARG A 41 -9.34 -9.96 -6.37
CA ARG A 41 -10.14 -10.49 -5.26
C ARG A 41 -11.12 -11.54 -5.80
N SER A 42 -11.40 -12.58 -5.03
CA SER A 42 -12.45 -13.55 -5.33
C SER A 42 -13.70 -13.35 -4.45
N PHE A 43 -14.86 -13.81 -4.92
CA PHE A 43 -16.14 -13.66 -4.20
C PHE A 43 -16.19 -14.41 -2.86
N ASP A 44 -15.34 -15.42 -2.67
CA ASP A 44 -15.19 -16.13 -1.38
C ASP A 44 -14.24 -15.41 -0.40
N GLY A 45 -13.77 -14.21 -0.75
CA GLY A 45 -12.95 -13.33 0.09
C GLY A 45 -11.45 -13.62 0.03
N LYS A 46 -11.01 -14.61 -0.76
CA LYS A 46 -9.60 -14.92 -0.95
C LYS A 46 -8.94 -13.94 -1.95
N PRO A 47 -7.60 -13.88 -1.96
CA PRO A 47 -6.85 -13.41 -3.12
C PRO A 47 -7.35 -14.03 -4.42
N GLY A 48 -7.61 -13.20 -5.43
CA GLY A 48 -7.91 -13.70 -6.78
C GLY A 48 -6.65 -14.14 -7.53
N SER A 49 -6.83 -14.64 -8.76
CA SER A 49 -5.74 -15.10 -9.65
C SER A 49 -4.68 -14.02 -9.93
N ASN A 50 -5.11 -12.76 -10.04
CA ASN A 50 -4.23 -11.62 -10.33
C ASN A 50 -3.82 -10.85 -9.07
N TYR A 51 -4.02 -11.43 -7.89
CA TYR A 51 -3.57 -10.83 -6.64
C TYR A 51 -2.03 -10.79 -6.58
N TRP A 52 -1.48 -9.70 -6.09
CA TRP A 52 -0.05 -9.47 -5.95
C TRP A 52 0.29 -8.94 -4.55
N GLN A 53 1.53 -9.16 -4.12
CA GLN A 53 2.10 -8.61 -2.89
C GLN A 53 3.52 -8.17 -3.17
N ASN A 54 3.88 -6.97 -2.73
CA ASN A 54 5.28 -6.53 -2.74
C ASN A 54 6.01 -7.09 -1.52
N SER A 55 7.31 -7.25 -1.63
CA SER A 55 8.18 -7.68 -0.54
C SER A 55 9.46 -6.87 -0.53
N ALA A 56 10.20 -6.94 0.57
CA ALA A 56 11.51 -6.33 0.68
C ALA A 56 12.43 -7.20 1.55
N ASP A 57 13.65 -7.41 1.07
CA ASP A 57 14.71 -8.04 1.84
C ASP A 57 15.60 -6.97 2.46
N TYR A 58 15.90 -7.15 3.74
CA TYR A 58 16.68 -6.22 4.53
C TYR A 58 17.96 -6.88 5.00
N ASN A 59 19.11 -6.26 4.69
CA ASN A 59 20.40 -6.60 5.28
C ASN A 59 20.88 -5.39 6.08
N ILE A 60 20.85 -5.51 7.39
CA ILE A 60 21.14 -4.42 8.33
C ILE A 60 22.37 -4.79 9.13
N GLN A 61 23.37 -3.91 9.11
CA GLN A 61 24.59 -4.02 9.91
C GLN A 61 24.66 -2.79 10.80
N LEU A 62 24.61 -3.01 12.12
CA LEU A 62 24.56 -1.95 13.12
C LEU A 62 25.63 -2.14 14.18
N ASP A 63 26.08 -1.01 14.69
CA ASP A 63 26.87 -0.88 15.91
C ASP A 63 26.12 0.02 16.89
N PHE A 64 26.15 -0.34 18.17
CA PHE A 64 25.51 0.40 19.24
C PHE A 64 26.55 0.81 20.27
N GLU A 65 26.68 2.11 20.50
CA GLU A 65 27.56 2.69 21.51
C GLU A 65 26.75 3.02 22.78
N PRO A 66 26.83 2.22 23.87
CA PRO A 66 26.00 2.41 25.05
C PRO A 66 26.24 3.74 25.78
N GLN A 67 27.46 4.28 25.73
CA GLN A 67 27.78 5.53 26.44
C GLN A 67 27.10 6.74 25.82
N THR A 68 27.00 6.76 24.49
CA THR A 68 26.37 7.86 23.74
C THR A 68 24.93 7.56 23.35
N ARG A 69 24.51 6.29 23.46
CA ARG A 69 23.22 5.76 22.99
C ARG A 69 23.03 5.93 21.48
N ILE A 70 24.13 5.97 20.72
CA ILE A 70 24.10 6.12 19.26
C ILE A 70 24.08 4.73 18.61
N ILE A 71 23.16 4.55 17.66
CA ILE A 71 23.15 3.43 16.73
C ILE A 71 23.68 3.96 15.40
N SER A 72 24.70 3.30 14.86
CA SER A 72 25.29 3.63 13.57
C SER A 72 25.44 2.38 12.71
N GLY A 73 25.45 2.52 11.38
CA GLY A 73 25.57 1.35 10.53
C GLY A 73 25.12 1.58 9.10
N SER A 74 24.89 0.49 8.40
CA SER A 74 24.46 0.48 7.00
C SER A 74 23.32 -0.51 6.79
N GLU A 75 22.43 -0.16 5.88
CA GLU A 75 21.28 -0.97 5.49
C GLU A 75 21.26 -1.13 3.96
N LYS A 76 21.07 -2.36 3.50
CA LYS A 76 20.79 -2.68 2.10
C LYS A 76 19.40 -3.27 2.00
N ILE A 77 18.57 -2.61 1.19
CA ILE A 77 17.18 -3.01 0.96
C ILE A 77 17.06 -3.47 -0.49
N THR A 78 16.52 -4.66 -0.70
CA THR A 78 16.10 -5.14 -2.03
C THR A 78 14.59 -5.16 -2.07
N TYR A 79 13.97 -4.23 -2.81
CA TYR A 79 12.52 -4.13 -2.92
C TYR A 79 12.02 -4.88 -4.15
N TYR A 80 10.98 -5.69 -3.99
CA TYR A 80 10.33 -6.43 -5.06
C TYR A 80 8.95 -5.83 -5.32
N ASN A 81 8.82 -5.09 -6.42
CA ASN A 81 7.54 -4.59 -6.91
C ASN A 81 6.88 -5.65 -7.80
N ASN A 82 5.96 -6.44 -7.22
CA ASN A 82 5.13 -7.41 -7.95
C ASN A 82 3.81 -6.80 -8.43
N SER A 83 3.58 -5.51 -8.15
CA SER A 83 2.40 -4.81 -8.64
C SER A 83 2.48 -4.60 -10.17
N PRO A 84 1.33 -4.49 -10.85
CA PRO A 84 1.28 -4.15 -12.28
C PRO A 84 1.65 -2.67 -12.54
N ASP A 85 1.76 -1.87 -11.48
CA ASP A 85 1.99 -0.44 -11.55
C ASP A 85 3.49 -0.12 -11.41
N LYS A 86 3.93 0.96 -12.06
CA LYS A 86 5.32 1.43 -11.93
C LYS A 86 5.52 2.05 -10.54
N LEU A 87 6.60 1.65 -9.87
CA LEU A 87 7.01 2.24 -8.60
C LEU A 87 7.69 3.58 -8.86
N THR A 88 7.09 4.67 -8.39
CA THR A 88 7.62 6.04 -8.57
C THR A 88 8.25 6.60 -7.30
N GLU A 89 7.89 6.05 -6.15
CA GLU A 89 8.41 6.48 -4.86
C GLU A 89 8.46 5.33 -3.85
N ILE A 90 9.37 5.43 -2.89
CA ILE A 90 9.45 4.57 -1.72
C ILE A 90 9.40 5.46 -0.48
N VAL A 91 8.56 5.10 0.49
CA VAL A 91 8.47 5.79 1.76
C VAL A 91 9.10 4.95 2.85
N PHE A 92 10.08 5.51 3.55
CA PHE A 92 10.72 4.90 4.71
C PHE A 92 10.16 5.52 5.98
N HIS A 93 9.82 4.67 6.96
CA HIS A 93 9.49 5.13 8.30
C HIS A 93 10.77 5.28 9.13
N LEU A 94 11.13 6.52 9.39
CA LEU A 94 12.20 6.91 10.30
C LEU A 94 11.63 7.05 11.72
N PHE A 95 11.21 5.94 12.32
CA PHE A 95 10.61 5.93 13.67
C PHE A 95 11.44 6.68 14.73
N PRO A 96 12.78 6.65 14.75
CA PRO A 96 13.55 7.43 15.71
C PRO A 96 13.35 8.95 15.58
N ASN A 97 12.93 9.45 14.41
CA ASN A 97 12.57 10.86 14.25
C ASN A 97 11.34 11.25 15.09
N LEU A 98 10.59 10.29 15.62
CA LEU A 98 9.58 10.59 16.63
C LEU A 98 10.21 11.36 17.79
N TYR A 99 11.49 11.17 18.12
CA TYR A 99 12.19 11.89 19.19
C TYR A 99 13.05 13.07 18.68
N LYS A 100 12.95 13.44 17.40
CA LYS A 100 13.75 14.53 16.82
C LYS A 100 13.33 15.91 17.31
N LYS A 101 14.28 16.77 17.68
CA LYS A 101 14.03 18.17 18.03
C LYS A 101 13.11 18.87 17.04
N GLY A 102 12.08 19.55 17.54
CA GLY A 102 11.14 20.33 16.73
C GLY A 102 10.05 19.53 15.99
N ASN A 103 10.05 18.20 16.03
CA ASN A 103 8.94 17.41 15.46
C ASN A 103 7.66 17.53 16.31
N ILE A 104 6.51 17.59 15.63
CA ILE A 104 5.18 17.65 16.27
C ILE A 104 4.81 16.28 16.84
N ARG A 105 4.24 16.28 18.04
CA ARG A 105 3.76 15.09 18.78
C ARG A 105 2.51 15.45 19.56
N ASP A 106 1.68 14.46 19.86
CA ASP A 106 0.51 14.57 20.74
C ASP A 106 0.79 14.15 22.20
N PHE A 107 2.02 13.76 22.52
CA PHE A 107 2.48 13.40 23.86
C PHE A 107 3.82 14.05 24.21
N GLU A 108 4.08 14.19 25.51
CA GLU A 108 5.33 14.74 26.05
C GLU A 108 6.43 13.66 26.08
N ILE A 109 7.67 14.08 25.80
CA ILE A 109 8.87 13.26 25.96
C ILE A 109 9.80 13.91 26.98
N GLU A 110 10.63 13.11 27.65
CA GLU A 110 11.68 13.65 28.49
C GLU A 110 12.72 14.38 27.63
N LEU A 111 13.25 15.51 28.11
CA LEU A 111 14.31 16.25 27.41
C LEU A 111 15.55 15.37 27.17
N ALA A 112 15.78 14.37 28.01
CA ALA A 112 16.88 13.42 27.90
C ALA A 112 16.72 12.41 26.73
N ASP A 113 15.50 12.29 26.18
CA ASP A 113 15.16 11.44 25.04
C ASP A 113 15.13 12.22 23.72
N GLU A 114 15.20 13.55 23.78
CA GLU A 114 15.23 14.39 22.59
C GLU A 114 16.54 14.20 21.81
N SER A 115 16.43 13.96 20.50
CA SER A 115 17.54 13.60 19.62
C SER A 115 17.61 14.46 18.36
N GLU A 116 18.67 14.30 17.57
CA GLU A 116 18.78 14.90 16.23
C GLU A 116 18.01 14.08 15.16
N GLY A 117 17.45 12.93 15.55
CA GLY A 117 16.80 11.97 14.65
C GLY A 117 17.80 11.12 13.86
N VAL A 118 17.27 10.45 12.83
CA VAL A 118 18.06 9.65 11.88
C VAL A 118 18.86 10.56 10.97
N MET A 119 20.17 10.34 10.91
CA MET A 119 21.08 11.01 9.99
C MET A 119 21.51 10.03 8.90
N ILE A 120 21.10 10.30 7.66
CA ILE A 120 21.54 9.52 6.50
C ILE A 120 22.76 10.22 5.90
N THR A 121 23.91 9.57 5.94
CA THR A 121 25.17 10.12 5.44
C THR A 121 25.42 9.81 3.97
N GLU A 122 24.96 8.64 3.52
CA GLU A 122 25.06 8.19 2.13
C GLU A 122 23.83 7.36 1.77
N MET A 123 23.36 7.52 0.54
CA MET A 123 22.29 6.70 -0.03
C MET A 123 22.61 6.42 -1.50
N ALA A 124 22.31 5.21 -1.95
CA ALA A 124 22.39 4.85 -3.36
C ALA A 124 21.18 3.98 -3.75
N VAL A 125 20.66 4.22 -4.94
CA VAL A 125 19.54 3.47 -5.52
C VAL A 125 20.06 2.82 -6.80
N ASN A 126 19.94 1.49 -6.92
CA ASN A 126 20.42 0.74 -8.08
C ASN A 126 21.88 1.06 -8.46
N GLY A 127 22.73 1.33 -7.46
CA GLY A 127 24.15 1.68 -7.65
C GLY A 127 24.42 3.16 -7.99
N LYS A 128 23.39 3.98 -8.20
CA LYS A 128 23.51 5.43 -8.40
C LYS A 128 23.41 6.15 -7.06
N LYS A 129 24.45 6.92 -6.70
CA LYS A 129 24.43 7.74 -5.48
C LYS A 129 23.35 8.82 -5.57
N ILE A 130 22.61 9.00 -4.47
CA ILE A 130 21.63 10.07 -4.28
C ILE A 130 22.24 11.12 -3.35
N ASN A 131 22.01 12.39 -3.65
CA ASN A 131 22.51 13.47 -2.82
C ASN A 131 21.59 13.66 -1.60
N VAL A 132 22.09 13.31 -0.42
CA VAL A 132 21.31 13.35 0.83
C VAL A 132 21.28 14.76 1.45
N SER A 133 22.15 15.67 1.01
CA SER A 133 22.36 16.99 1.63
C SER A 133 21.86 18.17 0.79
N SER A 134 21.40 17.95 -0.44
CA SER A 134 20.98 19.01 -1.36
C SER A 134 19.46 19.10 -1.47
N ASN A 135 18.94 20.27 -1.87
CA ASN A 135 17.55 20.46 -2.35
C ASN A 135 17.33 19.72 -3.69
N ASP A 136 17.87 18.52 -3.84
CA ASP A 136 17.55 17.63 -4.93
C ASP A 136 16.15 17.08 -4.65
N ASN A 137 15.24 17.20 -5.62
CA ASN A 137 13.84 16.77 -5.49
C ASN A 137 13.69 15.23 -5.40
N SER A 138 14.78 14.50 -5.15
CA SER A 138 14.82 13.06 -5.01
C SER A 138 14.49 12.59 -3.60
N LEU A 139 14.65 13.44 -2.58
CA LEU A 139 14.37 13.11 -1.18
C LEU A 139 13.51 14.18 -0.51
N GLU A 140 12.49 13.75 0.21
CA GLU A 140 11.63 14.63 1.01
C GLU A 140 11.46 14.06 2.41
N TYR A 141 11.89 14.83 3.42
CA TYR A 141 11.75 14.47 4.83
C TYR A 141 10.47 15.09 5.40
N GLU A 142 9.58 14.25 5.92
CA GLU A 142 8.33 14.65 6.55
C GLU A 142 8.21 14.01 7.93
N HIS A 143 8.50 14.75 9.01
CA HIS A 143 8.37 14.27 10.39
C HIS A 143 9.11 12.92 10.63
N THR A 144 8.39 11.80 10.57
CA THR A 144 8.86 10.42 10.74
C THR A 144 8.94 9.63 9.43
N SER A 145 8.77 10.28 8.30
CA SER A 145 8.79 9.69 6.97
C SER A 145 9.91 10.30 6.13
N LEU A 146 10.51 9.46 5.29
CA LEU A 146 11.40 9.88 4.21
C LEU A 146 10.82 9.35 2.90
N LYS A 147 10.44 10.24 2.00
CA LYS A 147 10.03 9.88 0.64
C LYS A 147 11.26 9.94 -0.26
N LEU A 148 11.47 8.85 -0.99
CA LEU A 148 12.47 8.74 -2.03
C LEU A 148 11.75 8.67 -3.37
N TYR A 149 11.95 9.67 -4.23
CA TYR A 149 11.43 9.69 -5.58
C TYR A 149 12.39 8.95 -6.53
N LEU A 150 11.88 7.91 -7.18
CA LEU A 150 12.65 7.06 -8.09
C LEU A 150 12.67 7.69 -9.49
N GLN A 151 13.87 7.88 -10.04
CA GLN A 151 14.03 8.36 -11.43
C GLN A 151 13.72 7.25 -12.45
N GLU A 152 13.95 6.00 -12.08
CA GLU A 152 13.67 4.81 -12.87
C GLU A 152 13.05 3.74 -11.94
N PRO A 153 12.03 2.99 -12.39
CA PRO A 153 11.35 1.98 -11.60
C PRO A 153 12.21 0.73 -11.34
#